data_AF-A0A412CJF8-F1
#
_entry.id   AF-A0A412CJF8-F1
#
_cell.length_a   1.000
_cell.length_b   1.000
_cell.length_c   1.000
_cell.angle_alpha   90.00
_cell.angle_beta   90.00
_cell.angle_gamma   90.00
#
_symmetry.space_group_name_H-M   'P 1'
#
loop_
_entity.id
_entity.type
_entity.pdbx_description
1 polymer ?
#
loop_
_entity_poly.entity_id
_entity_poly.type
_entity_poly.pdbx_seq_one_letter_code
_entity_poly.pdbx_strand_id
1 'polypeptide(L)' 'MAHPKRRQSSTRQAKRRTHDKAVAPTLAICPNCGEWHVYHTVCGACGYYRGKLAIEKEAAV' A
#
# COMPACT_ATOMS: atom_id res chain seq x y z
N MET A 1 11.38 -35.16 -12.65
CA MET A 1 10.53 -34.01 -12.26
C MET A 1 9.44 -33.84 -13.29
N ALA A 2 8.26 -33.35 -12.92
CA ALA A 2 7.18 -33.11 -13.87
C ALA A 2 7.53 -31.89 -14.74
N HIS A 3 7.68 -32.10 -16.05
CA HIS A 3 7.92 -31.02 -17.01
C HIS A 3 6.62 -30.71 -17.78
N PRO A 4 6.35 -29.43 -18.08
CA PRO A 4 5.22 -29.08 -18.94
C PRO A 4 5.41 -29.69 -20.32
N LYS A 5 4.46 -30.52 -20.76
CA LYS A 5 4.50 -31.17 -22.07
C LYS A 5 4.48 -30.19 -23.25
N ARG A 6 3.88 -29.01 -23.06
CA ARG A 6 3.72 -27.95 -24.09
C ARG A 6 3.82 -26.56 -23.48
N ARG A 7 4.21 -25.60 -24.32
CA ARG A 7 4.17 -24.16 -23.99
C ARG A 7 2.72 -23.72 -23.72
N GLN A 8 2.52 -22.92 -22.68
CA GLN A 8 1.22 -22.30 -22.39
C GLN A 8 0.96 -21.17 -23.39
N SER A 9 -0.26 -21.07 -23.92
CA SER A 9 -0.62 -19.97 -24.83
C SER A 9 -0.63 -18.62 -24.10
N SER A 10 -0.33 -17.54 -24.83
CA SER A 10 -0.38 -16.18 -24.31
C SER A 10 -1.75 -15.83 -23.73
N THR A 11 -2.83 -16.24 -24.39
CA THR A 11 -4.20 -16.06 -23.91
C THR A 11 -4.44 -16.75 -22.56
N ARG A 12 -3.93 -17.98 -22.38
CA ARG A 12 -4.10 -18.72 -21.12
C ARG A 12 -3.27 -18.10 -20.00
N GLN A 13 -2.07 -17.62 -20.29
CA GLN A 13 -1.25 -16.87 -19.34
C GLN A 13 -1.92 -15.56 -18.92
N ALA A 14 -2.46 -14.79 -19.88
CA ALA A 14 -3.15 -13.53 -19.61
C ALA A 14 -4.41 -13.75 -18.77
N LYS A 15 -5.24 -14.76 -19.12
CA LYS A 15 -6.41 -15.16 -18.32
C LYS A 15 -6.07 -15.59 -16.91
N ARG A 16 -4.91 -16.24 -16.69
CA ARG A 16 -4.48 -16.59 -15.33
C ARG A 16 -4.11 -15.36 -14.51
N ARG A 17 -3.49 -14.34 -15.13
CA ARG A 17 -3.05 -13.08 -14.49
C ARG A 17 -4.15 -12.04 -14.31
N THR A 18 -5.42 -12.39 -14.56
CA THR A 18 -6.54 -11.44 -14.40
C THR A 18 -6.77 -11.08 -12.94
N HIS A 19 -6.47 -11.98 -12.01
CA HIS A 19 -6.64 -11.75 -10.58
C HIS A 19 -5.43 -11.09 -9.91
N ASP A 20 -4.29 -11.03 -10.61
CA ASP A 20 -3.06 -10.40 -10.12
C ASP A 20 -3.16 -8.87 -10.23
N LYS A 21 -4.00 -8.24 -9.40
CA LYS A 21 -4.24 -6.80 -9.38
C LYS A 21 -3.76 -6.19 -8.06
N ALA A 22 -3.09 -5.05 -8.15
CA ALA A 22 -2.76 -4.26 -6.97
C ALA A 22 -4.02 -3.51 -6.49
N VAL A 23 -4.24 -3.51 -5.18
CA VAL A 23 -5.32 -2.75 -4.54
C VAL A 23 -4.71 -1.55 -3.82
N ALA A 24 -5.28 -0.37 -4.03
CA ALA A 24 -4.85 0.83 -3.33
C ALA A 24 -5.16 0.74 -1.83
N PRO A 25 -4.26 1.18 -0.95
CA PRO A 25 -4.52 1.20 0.49
C PRO A 25 -5.60 2.23 0.83
N THR A 26 -6.31 2.00 1.93
CA THR A 26 -7.29 2.95 2.46
C THR A 26 -6.56 4.15 3.08
N LEU A 27 -6.75 5.31 2.48
CA LEU A 27 -6.19 6.59 2.95
C LEU A 27 -7.24 7.39 3.71
N ALA A 28 -6.81 8.08 4.77
CA ALA A 28 -7.62 9.02 5.53
C ALA A 28 -6.87 10.33 5.76
N ILE A 29 -7.62 11.39 6.07
CA ILE A 29 -7.07 12.72 6.34
C ILE A 29 -6.63 12.77 7.80
N CYS A 30 -5.41 13.24 8.04
CA CYS A 30 -4.88 13.43 9.38
C CYS A 30 -5.57 14.64 10.04
N PRO A 31 -6.11 14.51 11.26
CA PRO A 31 -6.75 15.63 11.96
C PRO A 31 -5.76 16.72 12.43
N ASN A 32 -4.47 16.42 12.51
CA ASN A 32 -3.46 17.36 13.04
C ASN A 32 -2.79 18.21 11.95
N CYS A 33 -2.47 17.61 10.80
CA CYS A 33 -1.75 18.29 9.71
C CYS A 33 -2.53 18.37 8.39
N GLY A 34 -3.70 17.72 8.28
CA GLY A 34 -4.50 17.71 7.05
C GLY A 34 -3.95 16.84 5.91
N GLU A 35 -2.78 16.23 6.06
CA GLU A 35 -2.22 15.33 5.04
C GLU A 35 -2.87 13.94 5.03
N TRP A 36 -2.78 13.27 3.88
CA TRP A 36 -3.22 11.89 3.70
C TRP A 36 -2.29 10.92 4.41
N HIS A 37 -2.86 9.98 5.17
CA HIS A 37 -2.13 8.88 5.77
C HIS A 37 -2.87 7.56 5.59
N VAL A 38 -2.16 6.44 5.71
CA VAL A 38 -2.77 5.11 5.72
C VAL A 38 -3.60 4.94 6.99
N TYR A 39 -4.79 4.37 6.85
CA TYR A 39 -5.68 4.16 7.98
C TYR A 39 -5.00 3.30 9.07
N HIS A 40 -5.22 3.66 10.34
CA HIS A 40 -4.60 3.05 11.52
C HIS A 40 -3.06 3.09 11.62
N THR A 41 -2.36 3.86 10.79
CA THR A 41 -0.91 4.09 10.96
C THR A 41 -0.61 5.49 11.50
N VAL A 42 0.60 5.67 12.02
CA VAL A 42 1.13 7.00 12.37
C VAL A 42 1.19 7.86 11.10
N CYS A 43 0.80 9.14 11.20
CA CYS A 43 0.94 10.06 10.09
C CYS A 43 2.42 10.28 9.76
N GLY A 44 2.80 10.08 8.50
CA GLY A 44 4.17 10.24 8.03
C GLY A 44 4.68 11.68 8.10
N ALA A 45 3.79 12.67 8.02
CA ALA A 45 4.15 14.08 8.04
C ALA A 45 4.43 14.59 9.46
N CYS A 46 3.45 14.42 10.35
CA CYS A 46 3.47 15.06 11.66
C CYS A 46 3.90 14.12 12.80
N GLY A 47 4.04 12.80 12.56
CA GLY A 47 4.44 11.85 13.61
C GLY A 47 3.36 11.56 14.65
N TYR A 48 2.14 12.07 14.45
CA TYR A 48 1.01 11.84 15.36
C TYR A 48 0.19 10.62 14.98
N TYR A 49 -0.33 9.94 16.00
CA TYR A 49 -1.34 8.89 15.89
C TYR A 49 -2.42 9.11 16.94
N ARG A 50 -3.68 9.24 16.50
CA ARG A 50 -4.84 9.45 17.38
C ARG A 50 -4.63 10.56 18.42
N GLY A 51 -4.06 11.69 17.99
CA GLY A 51 -3.83 12.87 18.84
C GLY A 51 -2.64 12.76 19.80
N LYS A 52 -1.90 11.64 19.81
CA LYS A 52 -0.66 11.49 20.58
C LYS A 52 0.55 11.54 19.66
N LEU A 53 1.61 12.17 20.12
CA LEU A 53 2.89 12.22 19.43
C LEU A 53 3.56 10.85 19.59
N ALA A 54 3.69 10.11 18.49
CA ALA A 54 4.25 8.75 18.50
C ALA A 54 5.71 8.75 18.04
N ILE A 55 6.08 9.66 17.15
CA ILE A 55 7.44 9.85 16.64
C ILE A 55 7.74 11.34 16.68
N GLU A 56 8.76 11.74 17.43
CA GLU A 56 9.33 13.08 17.31
C GLU A 56 10.07 13.15 15.98
N LYS A 57 9.45 13.82 15.01
CA LYS A 57 10.11 14.18 13.77
C LYS A 57 10.61 15.62 13.90
N GLU A 58 11.93 15.80 13.88
CA GLU A 58 12.51 17.10 13.56
C GLU A 58 12.09 17.45 12.13
N ALA A 59 11.35 18.54 11.96
CA ALA A 59 10.87 18.99 10.68
C ALA A 59 12.06 19.17 9.73
N ALA A 60 12.10 18.42 8.63
CA ALA A 60 12.97 18.74 7.51
C ALA A 60 12.44 20.04 6.89
N VAL A 61 13.24 21.10 7.02
CA VAL A 61 13.10 22.40 6.35
C VAL A 61 13.08 22.23 4.83
#